data_AF-A0A0K8RBY3-F1
#
_entry.id   AF-A0A0K8RBY3-F1
#
_cell.length_a   1.000
_cell.length_b   1.000
_cell.length_c   1.000
_cell.angle_alpha   90.00
_cell.angle_beta   90.00
_cell.angle_gamma   90.00
#
_symmetry.space_group_name_H-M   'P 1'
#
loop_
_entity.id
_entity.type
_entity.pdbx_description
1 polymer ?
#
loop_
_entity_poly.entity_id
_entity_poly.type
_entity_poly.pdbx_seq_one_letter_code
_entity_poly.pdbx_strand_id
1 'polypeptide(L)'
;MISTRVLLMFASLALACIAGGNTGLPHGCRPIFEDSFKNHGHTATERPPSLADALGKICKIRFHKPEQNMTCLGDAGVGLPKCRMCCVCRVGDGNIHYNETALPNNFPCGPNKKCNPRGVCVVSK
;
A
#
# COMPACT_ATOMS: atom_id res chain seq x y z
N MET A 1 47.70 12.70 -10.53
CA MET A 1 46.76 13.63 -9.86
C MET A 1 45.39 13.43 -10.48
N ILE A 2 44.46 12.82 -9.74
CA ILE A 2 43.08 12.63 -10.20
C ILE A 2 42.40 14.00 -10.23
N SER A 3 41.81 14.33 -11.37
CA SER A 3 41.13 15.61 -11.61
C SER A 3 39.96 15.76 -10.63
N THR A 4 40.03 16.78 -9.78
CA THR A 4 38.99 17.15 -8.80
C THR A 4 37.62 17.35 -9.44
N ARG A 5 37.58 17.66 -10.74
CA ARG A 5 36.32 17.76 -11.51
C ARG A 5 35.59 16.43 -11.65
N VAL A 6 36.32 15.31 -11.76
CA VAL A 6 35.73 13.97 -11.88
C VAL A 6 35.10 13.56 -10.55
N LEU A 7 35.80 13.80 -9.43
CA LEU A 7 35.29 13.51 -8.08
C LEU A 7 33.98 14.26 -7.77
N LEU A 8 33.87 15.52 -8.18
CA LEU A 8 32.67 16.34 -7.95
C LEU A 8 31.45 15.84 -8.76
N MET A 9 31.65 15.35 -9.98
CA MET A 9 30.56 14.79 -10.81
C MET A 9 29.99 13.49 -10.24
N PHE A 10 30.83 12.65 -9.61
CA PHE A 10 30.36 11.46 -8.92
C PHE A 10 29.63 11.79 -7.61
N ALA A 11 30.08 12.82 -6.89
CA ALA A 11 29.42 13.26 -5.65
C ALA A 11 28.00 13.81 -5.89
N SER A 12 27.77 14.54 -6.99
CA SER A 12 26.43 15.03 -7.35
C SER A 12 25.49 13.91 -7.80
N LEU A 13 25.98 12.87 -8.49
CA LEU A 13 25.17 11.67 -8.79
C LEU A 13 24.74 10.92 -7.52
N ALA A 14 25.61 10.83 -6.51
CA ALA A 14 25.27 10.19 -5.24
C ALA A 14 24.18 10.95 -4.46
N LEU A 15 24.16 12.28 -4.54
CA LEU A 15 23.16 13.13 -3.88
C LEU A 15 21.78 13.09 -4.57
N ALA A 16 21.72 12.91 -5.89
CA ALA A 16 20.45 12.81 -6.63
C ALA A 16 19.65 11.53 -6.30
N CYS A 17 20.33 10.48 -5.82
CA CYS A 17 19.69 9.22 -5.44
C CYS A 17 19.04 9.25 -4.04
N ILE A 18 19.18 10.33 -3.28
CA ILE A 18 18.64 10.45 -1.90
C ILE A 18 17.31 11.24 -1.86
N ALA A 19 16.77 11.65 -3.02
CA ALA A 19 15.47 12.33 -3.11
C ALA A 19 14.27 11.37 -3.18
N GLY A 20 14.50 10.05 -3.26
CA GLY A 20 13.47 9.02 -3.07
C GLY A 20 13.38 8.63 -1.60
N GLY A 21 13.07 9.59 -0.73
CA GLY A 21 12.99 9.39 0.71
C GLY A 21 12.11 8.19 1.06
N ASN A 22 12.79 7.15 1.54
CA ASN A 22 12.23 5.90 2.06
C ASN A 22 11.37 6.21 3.29
N THR A 23 10.15 6.74 3.07
CA THR A 23 9.21 7.07 4.14
C THR A 23 8.45 5.81 4.53
N GLY A 24 9.02 5.11 5.51
CA GLY A 24 8.25 4.32 6.49
C GLY A 24 7.30 3.27 5.91
N LEU A 25 7.69 2.53 4.88
CA LEU A 25 6.88 1.44 4.37
C LEU A 25 6.71 0.39 5.49
N PRO A 26 5.48 0.13 5.98
CA PRO A 26 5.27 -0.82 7.05
C PRO A 26 5.74 -2.22 6.62
N HIS A 27 6.19 -3.02 7.59
CA HIS A 27 6.79 -4.31 7.31
C HIS A 27 5.79 -5.23 6.59
N GLY A 28 6.03 -5.49 5.30
CA GLY A 28 5.17 -6.32 4.46
C GLY A 28 4.24 -5.55 3.51
N CYS A 29 4.32 -4.23 3.49
CA CYS A 29 3.77 -3.42 2.41
C CYS A 29 4.76 -3.38 1.24
N ARG A 30 4.25 -3.38 0.01
CA ARG A 30 5.03 -3.10 -1.19
C ARG A 30 4.81 -1.64 -1.60
N PRO A 31 5.82 -0.97 -2.20
CA PRO A 31 5.62 0.36 -2.74
C PRO A 31 4.55 0.29 -3.84
N ILE A 32 3.54 1.14 -3.74
CA ILE A 32 2.55 1.32 -4.81
C ILE A 32 2.87 2.66 -5.47
N PHE A 33 3.15 2.62 -6.77
CA PHE A 33 3.49 3.81 -7.55
C PHE A 33 2.25 4.63 -7.87
N GLU A 34 2.41 5.94 -8.06
CA GLU A 34 1.31 6.87 -8.37
C GLU A 34 0.45 6.43 -9.57
N ASP A 35 1.04 5.75 -10.55
CA ASP A 35 0.35 5.24 -11.74
C ASP A 35 -0.68 4.15 -11.42
N SER A 36 -0.54 3.45 -10.29
CA SER A 36 -1.56 2.51 -9.80
C SER A 36 -2.88 3.20 -9.46
N PHE A 37 -2.86 4.51 -9.16
CA PHE A 37 -4.06 5.30 -8.95
C PHE A 37 -4.66 5.85 -10.25
N LYS A 38 -3.88 6.02 -11.32
CA LYS A 38 -4.39 6.54 -12.61
C LYS A 38 -5.37 5.57 -13.28
N ASN A 39 -5.17 4.27 -13.10
CA ASN A 39 -6.08 3.24 -13.60
C ASN A 39 -7.32 3.02 -12.71
N HIS A 40 -7.41 3.69 -11.56
CA HIS A 40 -8.54 3.58 -10.62
C HIS A 40 -9.78 4.37 -11.08
N GLY A 41 -9.67 5.18 -12.15
CA GLY A 41 -10.76 6.00 -12.69
C GLY A 41 -11.29 5.58 -14.07
N HIS A 42 -10.60 4.69 -14.79
CA HIS A 42 -11.05 4.25 -16.12
C HIS A 42 -11.74 2.89 -16.03
N THR A 43 -13.05 2.88 -16.31
CA THR A 43 -13.97 1.74 -16.43
C THR A 43 -14.62 1.21 -15.14
N ALA A 44 -15.22 2.11 -14.35
CA ALA A 44 -16.15 1.74 -13.27
C ALA A 44 -17.45 1.02 -13.75
N THR A 45 -17.65 0.86 -15.07
CA THR A 45 -18.87 0.29 -15.66
C THR A 45 -18.78 -1.17 -16.09
N GLU A 46 -17.59 -1.80 -16.17
CA GLU A 46 -17.48 -3.12 -16.82
C GLU A 46 -16.64 -4.18 -16.09
N ARG A 47 -15.90 -3.83 -15.03
CA ARG A 47 -15.05 -4.79 -14.31
C ARG A 47 -15.55 -5.01 -12.87
N PRO A 48 -15.68 -6.26 -12.39
CA PRO A 48 -15.89 -6.51 -10.97
C PRO A 48 -14.81 -5.78 -10.18
N PRO A 49 -15.15 -5.14 -9.04
CA PRO A 49 -14.16 -4.41 -8.24
C PRO A 49 -12.99 -5.35 -7.94
N SER A 50 -11.78 -4.90 -8.25
CA SER A 50 -10.61 -5.71 -7.99
C SER A 50 -10.53 -5.96 -6.48
N LEU A 51 -9.89 -7.06 -6.05
CA LEU A 51 -9.64 -7.31 -4.64
C LEU A 51 -8.99 -6.09 -3.95
N ALA A 52 -8.13 -5.37 -4.68
CA ALA A 52 -7.50 -4.14 -4.21
C ALA A 52 -8.50 -3.01 -3.96
N ASP A 53 -9.54 -2.86 -4.77
CA ASP A 53 -10.60 -1.86 -4.57
C ASP A 53 -11.50 -2.23 -3.40
N ALA A 54 -11.84 -3.51 -3.27
CA ALA A 54 -12.65 -4.01 -2.15
C ALA A 54 -11.93 -3.79 -0.81
N LEU A 55 -10.64 -4.15 -0.74
CA LEU A 55 -9.80 -3.87 0.43
C LEU A 55 -9.56 -2.36 0.60
N GLY A 56 -9.45 -1.61 -0.49
CA GLY A 56 -9.36 -0.16 -0.51
C GLY A 56 -10.55 0.54 0.14
N LYS A 57 -11.77 0.05 -0.06
CA LYS A 57 -12.97 0.54 0.65
C LYS A 57 -12.89 0.32 2.16
N ILE A 58 -12.36 -0.83 2.59
CA ILE A 58 -12.16 -1.13 4.01
C ILE A 58 -11.09 -0.20 4.61
N CYS A 59 -9.99 0.00 3.89
CA CYS A 59 -8.98 0.99 4.24
C CYS A 59 -9.61 2.37 4.39
N LYS A 60 -10.46 2.76 3.42
CA LYS A 60 -11.15 4.04 3.47
C LYS A 60 -11.99 4.18 4.72
N ILE A 61 -12.81 3.19 5.05
CA ILE A 61 -13.65 3.22 6.26
C ILE A 61 -12.81 3.33 7.53
N ARG A 62 -11.72 2.55 7.64
CA ARG A 62 -10.89 2.51 8.85
C ARG A 62 -10.06 3.76 9.08
N PHE A 63 -9.59 4.38 7.99
CA PHE A 63 -8.72 5.54 8.06
C PHE A 63 -9.45 6.84 7.70
N HIS A 64 -10.79 6.80 7.57
CA HIS A 64 -11.56 7.95 7.14
C HIS A 64 -11.39 9.10 8.14
N LYS A 65 -10.95 10.24 7.61
CA LYS A 65 -11.07 11.53 8.26
C LYS A 65 -12.17 12.31 7.53
N PRO A 66 -13.22 12.78 8.23
CA PRO A 66 -14.39 13.41 7.59
C PRO A 66 -14.04 14.59 6.68
N GLU A 67 -12.95 15.28 6.97
CA GLU A 67 -12.51 16.50 6.28
C GLU A 67 -11.68 16.23 5.01
N GLN A 68 -11.34 14.97 4.72
CA GLN A 68 -10.41 14.63 3.64
C GLN A 68 -11.05 13.71 2.61
N ASN A 69 -11.24 14.23 1.40
CA ASN A 69 -11.47 13.40 0.22
C ASN A 69 -10.24 12.53 0.01
N MET A 70 -10.40 11.22 0.21
CA MET A 70 -9.33 10.26 0.08
C MET A 70 -9.74 9.03 -0.73
N THR A 71 -8.78 8.54 -1.50
CA THR A 71 -8.89 7.34 -2.33
C THR A 71 -7.88 6.34 -1.82
N CYS A 72 -8.33 5.12 -1.53
CA CYS A 72 -7.49 4.10 -0.90
C CYS A 72 -7.48 2.81 -1.72
N LEU A 73 -6.33 2.14 -1.74
CA LEU A 73 -6.12 0.79 -2.25
C LEU A 73 -5.65 -0.10 -1.10
N GLY A 74 -6.03 -1.38 -1.14
CA GLY A 74 -5.57 -2.38 -0.19
C GLY A 74 -4.75 -3.50 -0.84
N ASP A 75 -3.65 -3.91 -0.23
CA ASP A 75 -2.89 -5.11 -0.61
C ASP A 75 -2.65 -6.01 0.61
N ALA A 76 -3.08 -7.27 0.54
CA ALA A 76 -2.77 -8.26 1.58
C ALA A 76 -1.32 -8.77 1.49
N GLY A 77 -0.75 -8.82 0.28
CA GLY A 77 0.64 -9.17 0.00
C GLY A 77 1.23 -10.27 0.88
N VAL A 78 2.40 -9.98 1.47
CA VAL A 78 3.09 -10.87 2.40
C VAL A 78 2.48 -10.85 3.82
N GLY A 79 1.54 -9.94 4.09
CA GLY A 79 0.78 -9.85 5.35
C GLY A 79 -0.33 -10.90 5.46
N LEU A 80 -0.72 -11.53 4.34
CA LEU A 80 -1.81 -12.50 4.26
C LEU A 80 -1.74 -13.65 5.31
N PRO A 81 -0.59 -14.33 5.53
CA PRO A 81 -0.50 -15.41 6.51
C PRO A 81 -0.69 -14.94 7.95
N LYS A 82 -0.47 -13.65 8.21
CA LYS A 82 -0.67 -12.99 9.51
C LYS A 82 -1.99 -12.23 9.57
N CYS A 83 -2.87 -12.40 8.58
CA CYS A 83 -4.15 -11.69 8.50
C CYS A 83 -3.99 -10.17 8.58
N ARG A 84 -2.99 -9.65 7.88
CA ARG A 84 -2.72 -8.22 7.78
C ARG A 84 -2.74 -7.77 6.33
N MET A 85 -3.08 -6.52 6.13
CA MET A 85 -3.04 -5.85 4.83
C MET A 85 -2.49 -4.44 4.97
N CYS A 86 -1.99 -3.95 3.86
CA CYS A 86 -1.49 -2.62 3.67
C CYS A 86 -2.52 -1.77 2.97
N CYS A 87 -2.73 -0.58 3.50
CA CYS A 87 -3.60 0.44 2.97
C CYS A 87 -2.75 1.56 2.42
N VAL A 88 -2.97 1.91 1.16
CA VAL A 88 -2.30 3.02 0.49
C VAL A 88 -3.38 4.02 0.11
N CYS A 89 -3.38 5.17 0.78
CA CYS A 89 -4.39 6.20 0.60
C CYS A 89 -3.76 7.46 0.03
N ARG A 90 -4.32 7.97 -1.06
CA ARG A 90 -4.07 9.31 -1.56
C ARG A 90 -5.06 10.27 -0.89
N VAL A 91 -4.54 11.27 -0.22
CA VAL A 91 -5.31 12.35 0.40
C VAL A 91 -5.45 13.50 -0.61
N GLY A 92 -6.42 14.39 -0.41
CA GLY A 92 -6.77 15.45 -1.37
C GLY A 92 -5.65 16.44 -1.73
N ASP A 93 -4.58 16.50 -0.93
CA ASP A 93 -3.36 17.26 -1.19
C ASP A 93 -2.39 16.54 -2.15
N GLY A 94 -2.75 15.33 -2.61
CA GLY A 94 -1.94 14.49 -3.47
C GLY A 94 -0.95 13.58 -2.72
N ASN A 95 -0.80 13.75 -1.40
CA ASN A 95 0.12 12.95 -0.60
C ASN A 95 -0.36 11.50 -0.46
N ILE A 96 0.58 10.57 -0.57
CA ILE A 96 0.34 9.14 -0.40
C ILE A 96 0.74 8.73 1.01
N HIS A 97 -0.20 8.09 1.71
CA HIS A 97 0.01 7.56 3.04
C HIS A 97 -0.11 6.03 3.05
N TYR A 98 0.84 5.39 3.72
CA TYR A 98 0.85 3.95 3.95
C TYR A 98 0.43 3.66 5.40
N ASN A 99 -0.51 2.75 5.58
CA ASN A 99 -0.91 2.24 6.89
C ASN A 99 -1.08 0.73 6.86
N GLU A 100 -0.77 0.07 7.96
CA GLU A 100 -1.03 -1.37 8.12
C GLU A 100 -2.32 -1.57 8.93
N THR A 101 -3.11 -2.57 8.57
CA THR A 101 -4.33 -2.91 9.29
C THR A 101 -4.67 -4.39 9.18
N ALA A 102 -5.54 -4.89 10.05
CA ALA A 102 -5.96 -6.30 10.01
C ALA A 102 -6.84 -6.60 8.78
N LEU A 103 -6.71 -7.79 8.19
CA LEU A 103 -7.68 -8.25 7.20
C LEU A 103 -9.07 -8.47 7.83
N PRO A 104 -10.16 -8.41 7.05
CA PRO A 104 -11.49 -8.72 7.54
C PRO A 104 -11.61 -10.13 8.12
N ASN A 105 -12.59 -10.29 9.02
CA ASN A 105 -12.95 -11.60 9.53
C ASN A 105 -13.38 -12.51 8.37
N ASN A 106 -13.04 -13.79 8.48
CA ASN A 106 -13.27 -14.83 7.46
C ASN A 106 -12.54 -14.59 6.12
N PHE A 107 -11.63 -13.62 6.03
CA PHE A 107 -10.81 -13.45 4.82
C PHE A 107 -9.94 -14.69 4.59
N PRO A 108 -9.89 -15.26 3.38
CA PRO A 108 -9.10 -16.45 3.10
C PRO A 108 -7.61 -16.13 3.22
N CYS A 109 -6.89 -16.86 4.08
CA CYS A 109 -5.45 -16.68 4.31
C CYS A 109 -4.61 -17.90 3.93
N GLY A 110 -5.25 -18.92 3.36
CA GLY A 110 -4.63 -20.14 2.83
C GLY A 110 -5.67 -21.23 2.56
N PRO A 111 -5.24 -22.40 2.04
CA PRO A 111 -6.13 -23.53 1.81
C PRO A 111 -6.82 -23.95 3.11
N ASN A 112 -8.16 -23.98 3.11
CA ASN A 112 -8.98 -24.28 4.29
C ASN A 112 -8.66 -23.42 5.52
N LYS A 113 -8.17 -22.19 5.33
CA LYS A 113 -7.83 -21.27 6.41
C LYS A 113 -8.41 -19.88 6.19
N LYS A 114 -8.85 -19.26 7.28
CA LYS A 114 -9.42 -17.92 7.28
C LYS A 114 -8.96 -17.08 8.46
N CYS A 115 -9.04 -15.77 8.32
CA CYS A 115 -8.74 -14.83 9.38
C CYS A 115 -9.82 -14.82 10.45
N ASN A 116 -9.43 -14.94 11.72
CA ASN A 116 -10.35 -14.79 12.84
C ASN A 116 -10.39 -13.32 13.35
N PRO A 117 -11.31 -12.98 14.28
CA PRO A 117 -11.38 -11.65 14.88
C PRO A 117 -10.14 -11.19 15.65
N ARG A 118 -9.21 -12.10 15.98
CA ARG A 118 -7.93 -11.78 16.63
C ARG A 118 -6.83 -11.47 15.62
N GLY A 119 -7.12 -11.44 14.31
CA GLY A 119 -6.13 -11.23 13.27
C GLY A 119 -5.17 -12.41 13.12
N VAL A 120 -5.64 -13.63 13.37
CA VAL A 120 -4.85 -14.86 13.22
C VAL A 120 -5.45 -15.74 12.13
N CYS A 121 -4.58 -16.28 11.28
CA CYS A 121 -4.97 -17.25 10.27
C CYS A 121 -5.22 -18.62 10.92
N VAL A 122 -6.48 -19.06 10.94
CA VAL A 122 -6.90 -20.32 11.58
C VAL A 122 -7.57 -21.24 10.57
N VAL A 123 -7.62 -22.54 10.85
CA VAL A 123 -8.36 -23.51 10.04
C VAL A 123 -9.83 -23.11 10.01
N SER A 124 -10.40 -23.02 8.81
CA SER A 124 -11.84 -22.89 8.67
C SER A 124 -12.47 -24.23 9.03
N LYS A 125 -13.13 -24.26 10.18
CA LYS A 125 -14.17 -25.26 10.44
C LYS A 125 -15.30 -25.12 9.43
#